data_AF-A0A7K1TJL3-F1
#
_entry.id   AF-A0A7K1TJL3-F1
#
_cell.length_a   1.000
_cell.length_b   1.000
_cell.length_c   1.000
_cell.angle_alpha   90.00
_cell.angle_beta   90.00
_cell.angle_gamma   90.00
#
_symmetry.space_group_name_H-M   'P 1'
#
loop_
_entity.id
_entity.type
_entity.pdbx_description
1 polymer ?
#
loop_
_entity_poly.entity_id
_entity_poly.type
_entity_poly.pdbx_seq_one_letter_code
_entity_poly.pdbx_strand_id
1 'polypeptide(L)'
;MSAPTDTFRSKTDAELLFFVENPSFYQPELVDAARRELRRRGALPQPAAATPLETVYADFDQESPTRRPPWLLIASIALVLAVAAAGFFSLKNDAAPPARAVAGPGHLSADSLKLESVEARPLPNFDAEKNVDKELALIPATEKTKAQSVRQFQGLSRRFWRAQNPSLYLIQQAGGVTSYPIFLGQLDLVQTQWNDLYKGLVYSYDLPPTMADHLARMRVIARINRKALKELQAKAATQRPLELAGSTQLALDSAQHLLLPLQQRMGILKGH
;
A
#
# COMPACT_ATOMS: atom_id res chain seq x y z
N MET A 1 3.35 -38.87 22.14
CA MET A 1 2.82 -37.76 21.32
C MET A 1 2.18 -38.40 20.10
N SER A 2 0.85 -38.44 20.03
CA SER A 2 0.14 -39.05 18.91
C SER A 2 0.34 -38.21 17.65
N ALA A 3 0.71 -38.85 16.55
CA ALA A 3 0.94 -38.16 15.29
C ALA A 3 -0.36 -37.50 14.79
N PRO A 4 -0.32 -36.27 14.25
CA PRO A 4 -1.50 -35.54 13.81
C PRO A 4 -2.32 -36.29 12.75
N THR A 5 -1.70 -37.24 12.03
CA THR A 5 -2.31 -38.10 11.01
C THR A 5 -3.44 -38.98 11.54
N ASP A 6 -3.40 -39.38 12.82
CA ASP A 6 -4.41 -40.30 13.38
C ASP A 6 -5.75 -39.59 13.61
N THR A 7 -5.69 -38.33 14.06
CA THR A 7 -6.86 -37.44 14.27
C THR A 7 -7.65 -37.13 13.00
N PHE A 8 -7.05 -37.22 11.81
CA PHE A 8 -7.74 -36.93 10.55
C PHE A 8 -8.51 -38.13 9.99
N ARG A 9 -8.27 -39.35 10.50
CA ARG A 9 -9.01 -40.55 10.09
C ARG A 9 -10.47 -40.53 10.53
N SER A 10 -10.76 -39.93 11.68
CA SER A 10 -12.11 -39.82 12.22
C SER A 10 -12.91 -38.62 11.71
N LYS A 11 -12.29 -37.71 10.93
CA LYS A 11 -12.95 -36.52 10.38
C LYS A 11 -13.63 -36.83 9.04
N THR A 12 -14.76 -36.19 8.80
CA THR A 12 -15.53 -36.28 7.56
C THR A 12 -14.85 -35.51 6.42
N ASP A 13 -15.20 -35.80 5.17
CA ASP A 13 -14.59 -35.15 4.01
C ASP A 13 -14.90 -33.65 3.97
N ALA A 14 -16.09 -33.23 4.40
CA ALA A 14 -16.46 -31.82 4.51
C ALA A 14 -15.62 -31.09 5.56
N GLU A 15 -15.36 -31.72 6.71
CA GLU A 15 -14.48 -31.14 7.73
C GLU A 15 -13.03 -31.05 7.24
N LEU A 16 -12.54 -32.08 6.54
CA LEU A 16 -11.21 -32.06 5.93
C LEU A 16 -11.10 -30.95 4.88
N LEU A 17 -12.14 -30.75 4.07
CA LEU A 17 -12.23 -29.69 3.07
C LEU A 17 -12.16 -28.31 3.73
N PHE A 18 -12.83 -28.13 4.88
CA PHE A 18 -12.81 -26.88 5.63
C PHE A 18 -11.39 -26.45 6.05
N PHE A 19 -10.52 -27.39 6.45
CA PHE A 19 -9.11 -27.07 6.74
C PHE A 19 -8.33 -26.61 5.50
N VAL A 20 -8.68 -27.13 4.32
CA VAL A 20 -8.02 -26.80 3.06
C VAL A 20 -8.50 -25.46 2.50
N GLU A 21 -9.78 -25.16 2.66
CA GLU A 21 -10.40 -23.90 2.24
C GLU A 21 -10.02 -22.71 3.14
N ASN A 22 -9.68 -22.98 4.41
CA ASN A 22 -9.44 -21.94 5.42
C ASN A 22 -8.03 -22.03 6.04
N PRO A 23 -6.94 -22.05 5.25
CA PRO A 23 -5.59 -22.37 5.74
C PRO A 23 -5.01 -21.34 6.72
N SER A 24 -5.53 -20.11 6.72
CA SER A 24 -5.08 -19.02 7.61
C SER A 24 -5.43 -19.25 9.08
N PHE A 25 -6.42 -20.09 9.38
CA PHE A 25 -6.86 -20.37 10.75
C PHE A 25 -6.16 -21.58 11.38
N TYR A 26 -5.33 -22.30 10.61
CA TYR A 26 -4.73 -23.55 11.03
C TYR A 26 -3.21 -23.54 10.87
N GLN A 27 -2.54 -24.43 11.60
CA GLN A 27 -1.11 -24.63 11.39
C GLN A 27 -0.88 -25.28 10.01
N PRO A 28 0.17 -24.87 9.27
CA PRO A 28 0.45 -25.39 7.93
C PRO A 28 0.51 -26.92 7.86
N GLU A 29 1.06 -27.55 8.89
CA GLU A 29 1.19 -29.00 9.00
C GLU A 29 -0.17 -29.72 9.07
N LEU A 30 -1.19 -29.10 9.67
CA LEU A 30 -2.56 -29.62 9.74
C LEU A 30 -3.26 -29.53 8.38
N VAL A 31 -3.07 -28.40 7.68
CA VAL A 31 -3.61 -28.19 6.33
C VAL A 31 -3.01 -29.20 5.36
N ASP A 32 -1.70 -29.43 5.45
CA ASP A 32 -1.02 -30.42 4.60
C ASP A 32 -1.41 -31.86 4.93
N ALA A 33 -1.63 -32.18 6.21
CA ALA A 33 -2.16 -33.48 6.62
C ALA A 33 -3.59 -33.70 6.10
N ALA A 34 -4.47 -32.68 6.18
CA ALA A 34 -5.83 -32.73 5.64
C ALA A 34 -5.83 -32.90 4.11
N ARG A 35 -4.95 -32.19 3.38
CA ARG A 35 -4.78 -32.36 1.92
C ARG A 35 -4.34 -33.77 1.55
N ARG A 36 -3.39 -34.36 2.30
CA ARG A 36 -2.95 -35.75 2.07
C ARG A 36 -4.07 -36.76 2.32
N GLU A 37 -4.87 -36.53 3.36
CA GLU A 37 -6.01 -37.38 3.70
C GLU A 37 -7.12 -37.30 2.64
N LEU A 38 -7.47 -36.10 2.15
CA LEU A 38 -8.42 -35.93 1.04
C LEU A 38 -7.93 -36.58 -0.26
N ARG A 39 -6.63 -36.51 -0.57
CA ARG A 39 -6.04 -37.24 -1.72
C ARG A 39 -6.21 -38.74 -1.56
N ARG A 40 -5.94 -39.26 -0.37
CA ARG A 40 -6.07 -40.70 -0.08
C ARG A 40 -7.50 -41.18 -0.26
N ARG A 41 -8.49 -40.33 0.05
CA ARG A 41 -9.92 -40.64 -0.07
C ARG A 41 -10.49 -40.39 -1.48
N GLY A 42 -9.69 -39.85 -2.40
CA GLY A 42 -10.17 -39.52 -3.76
C GLY A 42 -11.20 -38.38 -3.79
N ALA A 43 -11.31 -37.61 -2.70
CA ALA A 43 -12.33 -36.58 -2.52
C ALA A 43 -11.81 -35.16 -2.83
N LEU A 44 -10.64 -35.02 -3.46
CA LEU A 44 -10.18 -33.72 -3.92
C LEU A 44 -11.03 -33.28 -5.10
N PRO A 45 -11.72 -32.12 -5.02
CA PRO A 45 -12.25 -31.49 -6.20
C PRO A 45 -11.06 -31.26 -7.15
N GLN A 46 -11.15 -31.81 -8.36
CA GLN A 46 -10.33 -31.34 -9.47
C GLN A 46 -10.51 -29.82 -9.50
N PRO A 47 -9.43 -29.01 -9.57
CA PRO A 47 -9.53 -27.57 -9.37
C PRO A 47 -10.51 -27.00 -10.39
N ALA A 48 -11.75 -26.79 -9.96
CA ALA A 48 -12.67 -25.91 -10.64
C ALA A 48 -11.95 -24.57 -10.66
N ALA A 49 -11.79 -24.00 -11.86
CA ALA A 49 -11.17 -22.71 -12.06
C ALA A 49 -11.80 -21.71 -11.09
N ALA A 50 -11.13 -21.48 -9.96
CA ALA A 50 -11.58 -20.56 -8.95
C ALA A 50 -11.54 -19.18 -9.59
N THR A 51 -12.70 -18.55 -9.64
CA THR A 51 -12.87 -17.16 -10.04
C THR A 51 -11.87 -16.30 -9.24
N PRO A 52 -11.04 -15.48 -9.89
CA PRO A 52 -9.79 -14.96 -9.32
C PRO A 52 -10.02 -13.73 -8.43
N LEU A 53 -10.84 -13.86 -7.38
CA LEU A 53 -11.03 -12.78 -6.42
C LEU A 53 -10.51 -13.15 -5.03
N GLU A 54 -10.66 -14.39 -4.55
CA GLU A 54 -10.41 -14.71 -3.14
C GLU A 54 -8.92 -15.01 -2.82
N THR A 55 -8.15 -15.51 -3.79
CA THR A 55 -6.70 -15.74 -3.66
C THR A 55 -5.86 -14.46 -3.64
N VAL A 56 -6.43 -13.31 -4.01
CA VAL A 56 -5.74 -12.01 -3.90
C VAL A 56 -5.80 -11.45 -2.46
N TYR A 57 -6.67 -11.98 -1.58
CA TYR A 57 -6.82 -11.46 -0.22
C TYR A 57 -5.91 -12.13 0.81
N ALA A 58 -5.62 -13.42 0.68
CA ALA A 58 -4.90 -14.19 1.71
C ALA A 58 -3.38 -13.95 1.77
N ASP A 59 -2.76 -13.48 0.68
CA ASP A 59 -1.29 -13.36 0.56
C ASP A 59 -0.71 -12.04 1.10
N PHE A 60 -1.55 -11.16 1.69
CA PHE A 60 -1.11 -9.79 2.04
C PHE A 60 -1.47 -9.32 3.46
N ASP A 61 -1.82 -10.22 4.37
CA ASP A 61 -2.17 -9.88 5.76
C ASP A 61 -1.00 -10.00 6.76
N GLN A 62 0.25 -10.16 6.31
CA GLN A 62 1.40 -10.34 7.20
C GLN A 62 2.43 -9.21 7.12
N GLU A 63 2.06 -8.01 7.58
CA GLU A 63 3.00 -7.11 8.25
C GLU A 63 2.35 -6.62 9.55
N SER A 64 2.33 -7.48 10.57
CA SER A 64 2.14 -6.99 11.93
C SER A 64 3.23 -5.98 12.23
N PRO A 65 2.93 -4.78 12.78
CA PRO A 65 3.98 -3.89 13.24
C PRO A 65 4.77 -4.63 14.30
N THR A 66 6.01 -5.02 13.99
CA THR A 66 6.98 -5.50 14.98
C THR A 66 6.99 -4.48 16.11
N ARG A 67 6.39 -4.84 17.26
CA ARG A 67 6.47 -4.07 18.50
C ARG A 67 7.96 -3.99 18.85
N ARG A 68 8.60 -2.90 18.45
CA ARG A 68 10.00 -2.64 18.82
C ARG A 68 10.04 -2.50 20.33
N PRO A 69 10.86 -3.29 21.03
CA PRO A 69 10.90 -3.25 22.48
C PRO A 69 11.36 -1.86 22.95
N PRO A 70 10.75 -1.31 24.01
CA PRO A 70 10.88 0.09 24.42
C PRO A 70 12.33 0.53 24.74
N TRP A 71 13.24 -0.41 24.99
CA TRP A 71 14.65 -0.11 25.23
C TRP A 71 15.39 0.37 23.98
N LEU A 72 14.96 0.01 22.77
CA LEU A 72 15.57 0.48 21.52
C LEU A 72 15.28 1.98 21.26
N LEU A 73 14.12 2.47 21.71
CA LEU A 73 13.79 3.90 21.66
C LEU A 73 14.71 4.71 22.60
N ILE A 74 14.94 4.20 23.82
CA ILE A 74 15.83 4.85 24.79
C ILE A 74 17.28 4.88 24.28
N ALA A 75 17.76 3.80 23.67
CA ALA A 75 19.09 3.73 23.07
C ALA A 75 19.26 4.75 21.92
N SER A 76 18.22 4.92 21.09
CA SER A 76 18.26 5.88 19.98
C SER A 76 18.29 7.34 20.45
N ILE A 77 17.56 7.67 21.53
CA ILE A 77 17.56 9.01 22.13
C ILE A 77 18.91 9.30 22.79
N ALA A 78 19.50 8.34 23.50
CA ALA A 78 20.83 8.48 24.10
C ALA A 78 21.92 8.71 23.04
N LEU A 79 21.84 8.02 21.90
CA LEU A 79 22.78 8.19 20.80
C LEU A 79 22.65 9.57 20.14
N VAL A 80 21.43 10.06 19.91
CA VAL A 80 21.20 11.42 19.37
C VAL A 80 21.70 12.49 20.35
N LEU A 81 21.47 12.33 21.65
CA LEU A 81 22.00 13.24 22.67
C LEU A 81 23.53 13.21 22.75
N ALA A 82 24.16 12.04 22.61
CA ALA A 82 25.62 11.94 22.60
C ALA A 82 26.24 12.62 21.37
N VAL A 83 25.64 12.46 20.18
CA VAL A 83 26.10 13.14 18.96
C VAL A 83 25.87 14.65 19.04
N ALA A 84 24.74 15.10 19.61
CA ALA A 84 24.47 16.51 19.82
C ALA A 84 25.43 17.15 20.84
N ALA A 85 25.76 16.44 21.93
CA ALA A 85 26.71 16.91 22.94
C ALA A 85 28.16 16.97 22.39
N ALA A 86 28.55 15.99 21.56
CA ALA A 86 29.85 16.00 20.88
C ALA A 86 29.95 17.15 19.85
N GLY A 87 28.89 17.41 19.09
CA GLY A 87 28.82 18.55 18.17
C GLY A 87 28.90 19.90 18.88
N PHE A 88 28.25 20.05 20.03
CA PHE A 88 28.24 21.30 20.80
C PHE A 88 29.58 21.63 21.46
N PHE A 89 30.38 20.61 21.83
CA PHE A 89 31.72 20.82 22.37
C PHE A 89 32.76 21.15 21.28
N SER A 90 32.62 20.60 20.07
CA SER A 90 33.52 20.95 18.96
C SER A 90 33.35 22.40 18.49
N LEU A 91 32.14 22.98 18.56
CA LEU A 91 31.94 24.39 18.19
C LEU A 91 32.55 25.40 19.18
N LYS A 92 32.95 24.99 20.39
CA LYS A 92 33.59 25.88 21.37
C LYS A 92 35.12 25.92 21.29
N ASN A 93 35.73 25.05 20.49
CA ASN A 93 37.19 24.91 20.38
C ASN A 93 37.73 25.25 18.98
N ASP A 94 37.11 26.19 18.27
CA ASP A 94 37.70 26.72 17.03
C ASP A 94 38.78 27.76 17.37
N ALA A 95 39.99 27.25 17.60
CA ALA A 95 41.19 28.00 17.27
C ALA A 95 41.18 28.27 15.75
N ALA A 96 41.46 29.51 15.36
CA ALA A 96 41.41 29.95 13.96
C ALA A 96 42.16 28.98 13.02
N PRO A 97 41.51 28.46 11.97
CA PRO A 97 42.19 27.60 11.02
C PRO A 97 43.21 28.43 10.21
N PRO A 98 44.43 27.91 9.96
CA PRO A 98 45.36 28.58 9.07
C PRO A 98 44.76 28.64 7.66
N ALA A 99 44.80 29.82 7.07
CA ALA A 99 44.37 30.06 5.70
C ALA A 99 45.11 29.11 4.74
N ARG A 100 44.43 28.05 4.31
CA ARG A 100 44.85 27.27 3.14
C ARG A 100 44.57 28.11 1.91
N ALA A 101 45.63 28.57 1.25
CA ALA A 101 45.56 29.08 -0.10
C ALA A 101 44.98 27.97 -1.00
N VAL A 102 43.74 28.16 -1.42
CA VAL A 102 43.09 27.34 -2.44
C VAL A 102 43.77 27.71 -3.75
N ALA A 103 44.58 26.79 -4.28
CA ALA A 103 44.97 26.82 -5.68
C ALA A 103 43.67 26.84 -6.51
N GLY A 104 43.50 27.90 -7.30
CA GLY A 104 42.27 28.17 -8.04
C GLY A 104 41.84 26.97 -8.88
N PRO A 105 40.53 26.71 -9.01
CA PRO A 105 40.04 25.68 -9.90
C PRO A 105 40.51 26.00 -11.33
N GLY A 106 41.18 25.01 -11.93
CA GLY A 106 41.47 25.02 -13.36
C GLY A 106 40.20 25.35 -14.14
N HIS A 107 40.35 26.24 -15.10
CA HIS A 107 39.37 26.76 -16.05
C HIS A 107 38.29 25.73 -16.44
N LEU A 108 37.17 25.68 -15.70
CA LEU A 108 35.94 25.09 -16.22
C LEU A 108 35.39 26.10 -17.22
N SER A 109 35.67 25.88 -18.50
CA SER A 109 35.16 26.73 -19.58
C SER A 109 33.65 26.91 -19.44
N ALA A 110 33.16 28.14 -19.61
CA ALA A 110 31.74 28.49 -19.51
C ALA A 110 30.84 27.64 -20.43
N ASP A 111 31.40 27.05 -21.49
CA ASP A 111 30.73 26.09 -22.38
C ASP A 111 30.41 24.72 -21.75
N SER A 112 31.02 24.37 -20.61
CA SER A 112 30.84 23.07 -19.94
C SER A 112 29.67 23.04 -18.94
N LEU A 113 29.09 24.19 -18.61
CA LEU A 113 27.93 24.35 -17.72
C LEU A 113 26.69 24.74 -18.54
N LYS A 114 26.35 23.92 -19.55
CA LYS A 114 25.04 24.03 -20.20
C LYS A 114 23.99 23.45 -19.26
N LEU A 115 23.36 24.33 -18.48
CA LEU A 115 22.11 24.03 -17.80
C LEU A 115 21.06 23.81 -18.90
N GLU A 116 20.84 22.55 -19.27
CA GLU A 116 19.67 22.21 -20.08
C GLU A 116 18.43 22.54 -19.25
N SER A 117 17.69 23.56 -19.68
CA SER A 117 16.39 23.89 -19.13
C SER A 117 15.45 22.70 -19.40
N VAL A 118 15.37 21.78 -18.45
CA VAL A 118 14.39 20.70 -18.49
C VAL A 118 13.01 21.33 -18.39
N GLU A 119 12.22 21.20 -19.45
CA GLU A 119 10.85 21.67 -19.50
C GLU A 119 10.04 20.99 -18.38
N ALA A 120 9.76 21.74 -17.31
CA ALA A 120 9.01 21.25 -16.17
C ALA A 120 7.55 21.04 -16.62
N ARG A 121 7.18 19.79 -16.93
CA ARG A 121 5.78 19.44 -17.16
C ARG A 121 5.04 19.57 -15.83
N PRO A 122 4.07 20.51 -15.70
CA PRO A 122 3.34 20.67 -14.45
C PRO A 122 2.59 19.39 -14.13
N LEU A 123 2.64 18.96 -12.86
CA LEU A 123 1.86 17.83 -12.40
C LEU A 123 0.37 18.17 -12.57
N PRO A 124 -0.47 17.24 -13.09
CA PRO A 124 -1.90 17.49 -13.16
C PRO A 124 -2.47 17.85 -11.78
N ASN A 125 -3.45 18.75 -11.75
CA ASN A 125 -4.16 19.02 -10.51
C ASN A 125 -5.10 17.84 -10.19
N PHE A 126 -4.80 17.10 -9.13
CA PHE A 126 -5.57 15.96 -8.68
C PHE A 126 -6.62 16.39 -7.65
N ASP A 127 -7.70 17.04 -8.11
CA ASP A 127 -8.81 17.44 -7.25
C ASP A 127 -9.54 16.21 -6.69
N ALA A 128 -9.43 16.02 -5.37
CA ALA A 128 -10.03 14.91 -4.66
C ALA A 128 -11.52 15.14 -4.36
N GLU A 129 -11.97 16.40 -4.24
CA GLU A 129 -13.30 16.72 -3.71
C GLU A 129 -14.41 16.21 -4.64
N LYS A 130 -14.22 16.30 -5.96
CA LYS A 130 -15.18 15.75 -6.93
C LYS A 130 -15.44 14.26 -6.75
N ASN A 131 -14.44 13.48 -6.36
CA ASN A 131 -14.61 12.05 -6.13
C ASN A 131 -15.25 11.77 -4.77
N VAL A 132 -14.89 12.56 -3.75
CA VAL A 132 -15.52 12.51 -2.43
C VAL A 132 -17.01 12.81 -2.53
N ASP A 133 -17.41 13.86 -3.25
CA ASP A 133 -18.81 14.23 -3.42
C ASP A 133 -19.62 13.14 -4.14
N LYS A 134 -19.04 12.53 -5.17
CA LYS A 134 -19.63 11.38 -5.86
C LYS A 134 -19.86 10.22 -4.90
N GLU A 135 -18.84 9.87 -4.12
CA GLU A 135 -18.90 8.77 -3.17
C GLU A 135 -19.93 9.03 -2.05
N LEU A 136 -19.99 10.25 -1.51
CA LEU A 136 -20.99 10.65 -0.53
C LEU A 136 -22.41 10.67 -1.10
N ALA A 137 -22.58 10.90 -2.40
CA ALA A 137 -23.88 10.82 -3.07
C ALA A 137 -24.44 9.39 -3.11
N LEU A 138 -23.58 8.36 -3.01
CA LEU A 138 -23.97 6.94 -3.00
C LEU A 138 -24.50 6.48 -1.64
N ILE A 139 -24.19 7.20 -0.56
CA ILE A 139 -24.60 6.81 0.79
C ILE A 139 -26.12 7.02 0.94
N PRO A 140 -26.87 6.00 1.42
CA PRO A 140 -28.30 6.12 1.69
C PRO A 140 -28.64 7.26 2.66
N ALA A 141 -29.79 7.89 2.46
CA ALA A 141 -30.26 8.98 3.33
C ALA A 141 -30.41 8.55 4.80
N THR A 142 -30.78 7.27 5.04
CA THR A 142 -30.89 6.67 6.38
C THR A 142 -29.54 6.67 7.10
N GLU A 143 -28.46 6.31 6.42
CA GLU A 143 -27.10 6.29 7.00
C GLU A 143 -26.52 7.71 7.19
N LYS A 144 -26.93 8.68 6.35
CA LYS A 144 -26.49 10.08 6.45
C LYS A 144 -26.94 10.80 7.72
N THR A 145 -27.93 10.26 8.44
CA THR A 145 -28.36 10.80 9.74
C THR A 145 -27.26 10.72 10.81
N LYS A 146 -26.30 9.80 10.67
CA LYS A 146 -25.14 9.67 11.57
C LYS A 146 -24.04 10.65 11.17
N ALA A 147 -24.21 11.92 11.53
CA ALA A 147 -23.30 13.01 11.13
C ALA A 147 -21.82 12.76 11.47
N GLN A 148 -21.53 12.11 12.60
CA GLN A 148 -20.15 11.75 12.97
C GLN A 148 -19.53 10.73 12.02
N SER A 149 -20.23 9.62 11.73
CA SER A 149 -19.76 8.60 10.78
C SER A 149 -19.56 9.19 9.38
N VAL A 150 -20.46 10.06 8.94
CA VAL A 150 -20.34 10.78 7.65
C VAL A 150 -19.06 11.63 7.61
N ARG A 151 -18.77 12.41 8.67
CA ARG A 151 -17.55 13.24 8.73
C ARG A 151 -16.28 12.40 8.74
N GLN A 152 -16.27 11.31 9.50
CA GLN A 152 -15.15 10.38 9.55
C GLN A 152 -14.91 9.73 8.19
N PHE A 153 -15.98 9.22 7.56
CA PHE A 153 -15.92 8.64 6.23
C PHE A 153 -15.44 9.64 5.18
N GLN A 154 -15.99 10.86 5.15
CA GLN A 154 -15.54 11.93 4.26
C GLN A 154 -14.04 12.23 4.42
N GLY A 155 -13.55 12.27 5.67
CA GLY A 155 -12.13 12.46 5.96
C GLY A 155 -11.25 11.35 5.40
N LEU A 156 -11.69 10.10 5.48
CA LEU A 156 -10.98 8.94 4.92
C LEU A 156 -11.03 8.94 3.39
N SER A 157 -12.21 9.18 2.80
CA SER A 157 -12.37 9.31 1.34
C SER A 157 -11.46 10.39 0.77
N ARG A 158 -11.36 11.56 1.41
CA ARG A 158 -10.46 12.64 0.96
C ARG A 158 -9.00 12.19 0.94
N ARG A 159 -8.55 11.51 1.99
CA ARG A 159 -7.17 10.96 2.07
C ARG A 159 -6.95 9.91 0.99
N PHE A 160 -7.93 9.03 0.79
CA PHE A 160 -7.89 8.00 -0.24
C PHE A 160 -7.78 8.60 -1.64
N TRP A 161 -8.70 9.49 -2.04
CA TRP A 161 -8.68 10.08 -3.38
C TRP A 161 -7.47 10.95 -3.64
N ARG A 162 -6.94 11.63 -2.61
CA ARG A 162 -5.68 12.38 -2.70
C ARG A 162 -4.49 11.49 -3.04
N ALA A 163 -4.46 10.25 -2.54
CA ALA A 163 -3.39 9.29 -2.85
C ALA A 163 -3.67 8.50 -4.14
N GLN A 164 -4.93 8.11 -4.37
CA GLN A 164 -5.34 7.28 -5.49
C GLN A 164 -5.16 7.98 -6.84
N ASN A 165 -5.61 9.24 -6.94
CA ASN A 165 -5.55 10.00 -8.20
C ASN A 165 -4.12 10.11 -8.76
N PRO A 166 -3.11 10.57 -7.99
CA PRO A 166 -1.74 10.62 -8.50
C PRO A 166 -1.12 9.22 -8.67
N SER A 167 -1.55 8.20 -7.91
CA SER A 167 -1.09 6.82 -8.12
C SER A 167 -1.43 6.31 -9.52
N LEU A 168 -2.68 6.51 -9.97
CA LEU A 168 -3.13 6.12 -11.30
C LEU A 168 -2.30 6.80 -12.39
N TYR A 169 -2.03 8.09 -12.23
CA TYR A 169 -1.21 8.85 -13.16
C TYR A 169 0.23 8.30 -13.24
N LEU A 170 0.89 8.05 -12.11
CA LEU A 170 2.26 7.55 -12.10
C LEU A 170 2.38 6.13 -12.68
N ILE A 171 1.39 5.28 -12.42
CA ILE A 171 1.33 3.93 -12.98
C ILE A 171 1.20 3.99 -14.51
N GLN A 172 0.32 4.86 -15.03
CA GLN A 172 0.16 5.05 -16.47
C GLN A 172 1.41 5.67 -17.12
N GLN A 173 2.11 6.56 -16.41
CA GLN A 173 3.30 7.23 -16.92
C GLN A 173 4.54 6.32 -16.93
N ALA A 174 4.56 5.24 -16.14
CA ALA A 174 5.70 4.33 -16.00
C ALA A 174 6.30 3.88 -17.36
N GLY A 175 5.46 3.59 -18.37
CA GLY A 175 5.91 3.17 -19.70
C GLY A 175 6.57 4.26 -20.56
N GLY A 176 6.49 5.53 -20.16
CA GLY A 176 7.01 6.68 -20.92
C GLY A 176 7.92 7.61 -20.10
N VAL A 177 8.50 7.12 -19.01
CA VAL A 177 9.36 7.93 -18.12
C VAL A 177 10.65 8.33 -18.83
N THR A 178 10.92 9.64 -18.86
CA THR A 178 12.14 10.23 -19.43
C THR A 178 13.19 10.58 -18.37
N SER A 179 12.83 10.63 -17.08
CA SER A 179 13.73 10.98 -15.98
C SER A 179 13.40 10.20 -14.70
N TYR A 180 14.27 9.26 -14.33
CA TYR A 180 14.13 8.45 -13.11
C TYR A 180 14.16 9.28 -11.81
N PRO A 181 15.03 10.29 -11.63
CA PRO A 181 15.06 11.06 -10.38
C PRO A 181 13.76 11.82 -10.10
N ILE A 182 13.16 12.44 -11.12
CA ILE A 182 11.88 13.14 -10.98
C ILE A 182 10.77 12.14 -10.63
N PHE A 183 10.73 11.02 -11.34
CA PHE A 183 9.76 9.96 -11.10
C PHE A 183 9.86 9.38 -9.68
N LEU A 184 11.09 9.16 -9.17
CA LEU A 184 11.32 8.73 -7.78
C LEU A 184 10.79 9.74 -6.76
N GLY A 185 11.02 11.05 -6.97
CA GLY A 185 10.47 12.08 -6.09
C GLY A 185 8.94 12.10 -6.08
N GLN A 186 8.30 11.88 -7.23
CA GLN A 186 6.84 11.77 -7.33
C GLN A 186 6.31 10.51 -6.63
N LEU A 187 6.98 9.37 -6.79
CA LEU A 187 6.62 8.13 -6.09
C LEU A 187 6.68 8.29 -4.56
N ASP A 188 7.71 8.95 -4.04
CA ASP A 188 7.87 9.19 -2.61
C ASP A 188 6.75 10.09 -2.04
N LEU A 189 6.40 11.15 -2.78
CA LEU A 189 5.28 12.03 -2.44
C LEU A 189 3.96 11.25 -2.35
N VAL A 190 3.66 10.41 -3.33
CA VAL A 190 2.42 9.60 -3.35
C VAL A 190 2.43 8.55 -2.24
N GLN A 191 3.58 7.94 -1.94
CA GLN A 191 3.70 7.03 -0.79
C GLN A 191 3.44 7.73 0.55
N THR A 192 3.86 8.98 0.70
CA THR A 192 3.56 9.79 1.88
C THR A 192 2.04 10.02 2.03
N GLN A 193 1.32 10.24 0.93
CA GLN A 193 -0.14 10.36 0.95
C GLN A 193 -0.83 9.05 1.33
N TRP A 194 -0.35 7.90 0.83
CA TRP A 194 -0.84 6.59 1.28
C TRP A 194 -0.59 6.38 2.77
N ASN A 195 0.57 6.78 3.30
CA ASN A 195 0.86 6.70 4.73
C ASN A 195 -0.11 7.54 5.56
N ASP A 196 -0.53 8.72 5.08
CA ASP A 196 -1.55 9.54 5.76
C ASP A 196 -2.93 8.87 5.76
N LEU A 197 -3.33 8.18 4.69
CA LEU A 197 -4.52 7.33 4.71
C LEU A 197 -4.39 6.24 5.77
N TYR A 198 -3.29 5.48 5.79
CA TYR A 198 -3.10 4.39 6.76
C TYR A 198 -3.13 4.86 8.21
N LYS A 199 -2.56 6.03 8.52
CA LYS A 199 -2.69 6.64 9.87
C LYS A 199 -4.16 6.85 10.25
N GLY A 200 -5.01 7.24 9.30
CA GLY A 200 -6.45 7.32 9.52
C GLY A 200 -7.11 5.95 9.69
N LEU A 201 -6.68 4.95 8.93
CA LEU A 201 -7.26 3.59 8.98
C LEU A 201 -6.93 2.80 10.25
N VAL A 202 -5.95 3.24 11.06
CA VAL A 202 -5.62 2.61 12.37
C VAL A 202 -6.79 2.69 13.35
N TYR A 203 -7.63 3.73 13.23
CA TYR A 203 -8.76 3.89 14.13
C TYR A 203 -9.92 2.98 13.72
N SER A 204 -10.55 2.38 14.73
CA SER A 204 -11.83 1.69 14.56
C SER A 204 -12.95 2.71 14.53
N TYR A 205 -13.74 2.69 13.47
CA TYR A 205 -14.87 3.61 13.28
C TYR A 205 -16.16 2.80 13.28
N ASP A 206 -17.18 3.30 13.99
CA ASP A 206 -18.55 2.78 13.88
C ASP A 206 -19.20 3.35 12.61
N LEU A 207 -18.88 2.73 11.48
CA LEU A 207 -19.42 3.09 10.17
C LEU A 207 -20.67 2.25 9.87
N PRO A 208 -21.74 2.89 9.36
CA PRO A 208 -22.86 2.19 8.75
C PRO A 208 -22.42 1.24 7.63
N PRO A 209 -23.25 0.22 7.30
CA PRO A 209 -22.87 -0.83 6.36
C PRO A 209 -22.35 -0.34 5.01
N THR A 210 -23.00 0.66 4.38
CA THR A 210 -22.57 1.14 3.06
C THR A 210 -21.21 1.85 3.14
N MET A 211 -21.02 2.72 4.14
CA MET A 211 -19.71 3.37 4.38
C MET A 211 -18.61 2.36 4.72
N ALA A 212 -18.95 1.31 5.48
CA ALA A 212 -18.02 0.25 5.84
C ALA A 212 -17.59 -0.58 4.62
N ASP A 213 -18.52 -0.93 3.71
CA ASP A 213 -18.23 -1.60 2.44
C ASP A 213 -17.30 -0.74 1.56
N HIS A 214 -17.63 0.55 1.40
CA HIS A 214 -16.79 1.46 0.64
C HIS A 214 -15.37 1.56 1.22
N LEU A 215 -15.25 1.67 2.55
CA LEU A 215 -13.96 1.68 3.22
C LEU A 215 -13.19 0.37 3.05
N ALA A 216 -13.87 -0.77 3.06
CA ALA A 216 -13.25 -2.05 2.78
C ALA A 216 -12.64 -2.08 1.36
N ARG A 217 -13.37 -1.62 0.34
CA ARG A 217 -12.86 -1.49 -1.03
C ARG A 217 -11.65 -0.57 -1.10
N MET A 218 -11.72 0.61 -0.47
CA MET A 218 -10.62 1.57 -0.42
C MET A 218 -9.35 0.96 0.20
N ARG A 219 -9.47 0.14 1.26
CA ARG A 219 -8.33 -0.54 1.88
C ARG A 219 -7.64 -1.52 0.93
N VAL A 220 -8.42 -2.26 0.15
CA VAL A 220 -7.90 -3.22 -0.84
C VAL A 220 -7.17 -2.48 -1.95
N ILE A 221 -7.81 -1.46 -2.51
CA ILE A 221 -7.22 -0.62 -3.56
C ILE A 221 -5.93 0.03 -3.06
N ALA A 222 -5.92 0.59 -1.84
CA ALA A 222 -4.73 1.20 -1.24
C ALA A 222 -3.55 0.22 -1.14
N ARG A 223 -3.83 -1.01 -0.72
CA ARG A 223 -2.83 -2.08 -0.59
C ARG A 223 -2.21 -2.44 -1.95
N ILE A 224 -3.05 -2.63 -2.96
CA ILE A 224 -2.64 -2.96 -4.33
C ILE A 224 -1.78 -1.84 -4.91
N ASN A 225 -2.24 -0.58 -4.84
CA ASN A 225 -1.48 0.56 -5.36
C ASN A 225 -0.15 0.72 -4.65
N ARG A 226 -0.10 0.56 -3.32
CA ARG A 226 1.17 0.66 -2.58
C ARG A 226 2.18 -0.40 -3.01
N LYS A 227 1.73 -1.63 -3.26
CA LYS A 227 2.59 -2.70 -3.81
C LYS A 227 3.15 -2.30 -5.18
N ALA A 228 2.28 -1.85 -6.09
CA ALA A 228 2.69 -1.41 -7.42
C ALA A 228 3.69 -0.24 -7.36
N LEU A 229 3.43 0.78 -6.54
CA LEU A 229 4.32 1.93 -6.39
C LEU A 229 5.68 1.55 -5.79
N LYS A 230 5.73 0.63 -4.81
CA LYS A 230 7.00 0.11 -4.27
C LYS A 230 7.80 -0.64 -5.32
N GLU A 231 7.13 -1.43 -6.16
CA GLU A 231 7.76 -2.16 -7.26
C GLU A 231 8.36 -1.19 -8.29
N LEU A 232 7.59 -0.18 -8.69
CA LEU A 232 8.06 0.90 -9.58
C LEU A 232 9.23 1.65 -8.96
N GLN A 233 9.18 1.93 -7.66
CA GLN A 233 10.27 2.60 -6.95
C GLN A 233 11.56 1.77 -6.98
N ALA A 234 11.48 0.47 -6.71
CA ALA A 234 12.64 -0.42 -6.75
C ALA A 234 13.26 -0.53 -8.16
N LYS A 235 12.41 -0.59 -9.20
CA LYS A 235 12.86 -0.59 -10.60
C LYS A 235 13.47 0.76 -10.99
N ALA A 236 12.84 1.87 -10.61
CA ALA A 236 13.34 3.22 -10.88
C ALA A 236 14.69 3.48 -10.20
N ALA A 237 14.86 3.04 -8.94
CA ALA A 237 16.11 3.18 -8.20
C ALA A 237 17.28 2.41 -8.83
N THR A 238 16.96 1.35 -9.57
CA THR A 238 17.94 0.53 -10.31
C THR A 238 18.00 0.85 -11.80
N GLN A 239 17.31 1.92 -12.24
CA GLN A 239 17.18 2.34 -13.64
C GLN A 239 16.73 1.21 -14.59
N ARG A 240 15.93 0.27 -14.07
CA ARG A 240 15.35 -0.82 -14.85
C ARG A 240 14.06 -0.38 -15.53
N PRO A 241 13.66 -1.06 -16.62
CA PRO A 241 12.34 -0.87 -17.21
C PRO A 241 11.24 -0.93 -16.15
N LEU A 242 10.34 0.07 -16.19
CA LEU A 242 9.29 0.29 -15.21
C LEU A 242 8.04 -0.57 -15.46
N GLU A 243 8.24 -1.73 -16.08
CA GLU A 243 7.17 -2.71 -16.30
C GLU A 243 6.82 -3.38 -14.98
N LEU A 244 5.53 -3.40 -14.64
CA LEU A 244 5.04 -4.11 -13.47
C LEU A 244 5.01 -5.62 -13.74
N ALA A 245 5.27 -6.42 -12.70
CA ALA A 245 5.05 -7.85 -12.75
C ALA A 245 3.59 -8.16 -13.13
N GLY A 246 3.36 -9.22 -13.91
CA GLY A 246 2.02 -9.58 -14.38
C GLY A 246 1.00 -9.77 -13.25
N SER A 247 1.43 -10.27 -12.09
CA SER A 247 0.58 -10.39 -10.90
C SER A 247 0.19 -9.03 -10.30
N THR A 248 1.10 -8.06 -10.32
CA THR A 248 0.82 -6.68 -9.90
C THR A 248 -0.12 -5.99 -10.88
N GLN A 249 0.05 -6.23 -12.19
CA GLN A 249 -0.85 -5.70 -13.22
C GLN A 249 -2.28 -6.26 -13.05
N LEU A 250 -2.43 -7.57 -12.88
CA LEU A 250 -3.73 -8.20 -12.65
C LEU A 250 -4.41 -7.66 -11.38
N ALA A 251 -3.64 -7.42 -10.32
CA ALA A 251 -4.15 -6.82 -9.10
C ALA A 251 -4.62 -5.37 -9.35
N LEU A 252 -3.90 -4.58 -10.16
CA LEU A 252 -4.32 -3.23 -10.54
C LEU A 252 -5.61 -3.24 -11.35
N ASP A 253 -5.78 -4.18 -12.28
CA ASP A 253 -7.01 -4.34 -13.04
C ASP A 253 -8.18 -4.68 -12.10
N SER A 254 -7.93 -5.56 -11.12
CA SER A 254 -8.89 -5.86 -10.04
C SER A 254 -9.25 -4.62 -9.21
N ALA A 255 -8.26 -3.78 -8.90
CA ALA A 255 -8.47 -2.52 -8.18
C ALA A 255 -9.31 -1.52 -8.99
N GLN A 256 -9.17 -1.48 -10.32
CA GLN A 256 -10.02 -0.66 -11.19
C GLN A 256 -11.49 -1.11 -11.12
N HIS A 257 -11.74 -2.42 -11.11
CA HIS A 257 -13.09 -2.94 -10.90
C HIS A 257 -13.67 -2.58 -9.53
N LEU A 258 -12.84 -2.55 -8.48
CA LEU A 258 -13.26 -2.14 -7.14
C LEU A 258 -13.51 -0.63 -7.01
N LEU A 259 -12.91 0.20 -7.86
CA LEU A 259 -13.14 1.65 -7.90
C LEU A 259 -14.48 2.00 -8.53
N LEU A 260 -14.98 1.20 -9.48
CA LEU A 260 -16.22 1.51 -10.21
C LEU A 260 -17.43 1.74 -9.29
N PRO A 261 -17.73 0.87 -8.30
CA PRO A 261 -18.84 1.10 -7.37
C PRO A 261 -18.68 2.36 -6.52
N LEU A 262 -17.45 2.83 -6.25
CA LEU A 262 -17.21 4.06 -5.48
C LEU A 262 -17.49 5.33 -6.31
N GLN A 263 -17.54 5.20 -7.63
CA GLN A 263 -17.71 6.31 -8.56
C GLN A 263 -19.08 6.33 -9.25
N GLN A 264 -19.74 5.18 -9.37
CA GLN A 264 -20.99 5.03 -10.08
C GLN A 264 -22.17 4.98 -9.10
N ARG A 265 -23.19 5.79 -9.38
CA ARG A 265 -24.51 5.62 -8.80
C ARG A 265 -25.07 4.35 -9.38
N MET A 266 -24.94 3.23 -8.66
CA MET A 266 -25.63 1.98 -8.97
C MET A 266 -27.09 2.36 -9.19
N GLY A 267 -27.48 2.41 -10.47
CA GLY A 267 -28.83 2.74 -10.86
C GLY A 267 -29.72 1.78 -10.10
N ILE A 268 -30.63 2.32 -9.30
CA ILE A 268 -31.68 1.54 -8.66
C ILE A 268 -32.29 0.69 -9.77
N LEU A 269 -32.04 -0.62 -9.74
CA LEU A 269 -32.85 -1.58 -10.44
C LEU A 269 -34.24 -1.43 -9.81
N LYS A 270 -35.02 -0.50 -10.36
CA LYS A 270 -36.45 -0.44 -10.13
C LYS A 270 -36.99 -1.72 -10.74
N GLY A 271 -37.18 -2.72 -9.89
CA GLY A 271 -38.08 -3.82 -10.19
C GLY A 271 -39.43 -3.21 -10.52
N HIS A 272 -39.81 -3.32 -11.79
CA HIS A 272 -41.19 -3.27 -12.23
C HIS A 272 -41.77 -4.68 -12.11
#